data_AF-A0A5B0B2L1-F1
#
_entry.id   AF-A0A5B0B2L1-F1
#
_cell.length_a   1.000
_cell.length_b   1.000
_cell.length_c   1.000
_cell.angle_alpha   90.00
_cell.angle_beta   90.00
_cell.angle_gamma   90.00
#
_symmetry.space_group_name_H-M   'P 1'
#
loop_
_entity.id
_entity.type
_entity.pdbx_description
1 polymer ?
#
loop_
_entity_poly.entity_id
_entity_poly.type
_entity_poly.pdbx_seq_one_letter_code
_entity_poly.pdbx_strand_id
1 'polypeptide(L)'
;MNRQAQAAVLLLTGGAILHTGLTDLYLRYVKAGLRPLLLAAGVVLIATAVATVWYDYRGVRAESVTGTEPGTESVTGVESGAVTGTGPHTHREPRVAWLLVLPLLALVLVAPPALGSYSAMRTGTALQEQPWGFEDLPPGNTVRLSLVDYAGRAAYDHGRSLEDRRIRTAGLVAVGDDGTPYLVRMALSCCAADAQPVKIGLTGRTPPVLRPDTWLEVTGTYTAKRTRDPVNDGIIPFLAVTEAKPVSAPRDPYDESWNG
;
A
#
# COMPACT_ATOMS: atom_id res chain seq x y z
N MET A 1 9.36 4.74 -27.06
CA MET A 1 7.95 4.78 -26.67
C MET A 1 7.38 6.07 -27.24
N ASN A 2 6.42 5.97 -28.17
CA ASN A 2 5.89 7.13 -28.87
C ASN A 2 5.37 8.15 -27.84
N ARG A 3 5.59 9.45 -28.07
CA ARG A 3 5.11 10.54 -27.20
C ARG A 3 3.62 10.37 -26.88
N GLN A 4 2.83 9.89 -27.83
CA GLN A 4 1.41 9.58 -27.63
C GLN A 4 1.19 8.43 -26.62
N ALA A 5 1.97 7.36 -26.70
CA ALA A 5 1.88 6.25 -25.75
C ALA A 5 2.36 6.66 -24.35
N GLN A 6 3.43 7.46 -24.27
CA GLN A 6 3.91 8.01 -22.99
C GLN A 6 2.87 8.93 -22.35
N ALA A 7 2.27 9.84 -23.11
CA ALA A 7 1.22 10.72 -22.61
C ALA A 7 -0.03 9.93 -22.18
N ALA A 8 -0.42 8.91 -22.94
CA ALA A 8 -1.56 8.04 -22.58
C ALA A 8 -1.29 7.29 -21.27
N VAL A 9 -0.10 6.69 -21.10
CA VAL A 9 0.27 6.00 -19.85
C VAL A 9 0.26 6.97 -18.68
N LEU A 10 0.90 8.15 -18.81
CA LEU A 10 0.91 9.17 -17.75
C LEU A 10 -0.50 9.63 -17.35
N LEU A 11 -1.37 9.85 -18.34
CA LEU A 11 -2.75 10.27 -18.11
C LEU A 11 -3.56 9.16 -17.40
N LEU A 12 -3.44 7.92 -17.87
CA LEU A 12 -4.14 6.77 -17.28
C LEU A 12 -3.66 6.50 -15.85
N THR A 13 -2.36 6.52 -15.61
CA THR A 13 -1.79 6.33 -14.27
C THR A 13 -2.17 7.48 -13.34
N GLY A 14 -2.05 8.73 -13.79
CA GLY A 14 -2.44 9.91 -13.00
C GLY A 14 -3.93 9.92 -12.67
N GLY A 15 -4.78 9.58 -13.65
CA GLY A 15 -6.23 9.45 -13.46
C GLY A 15 -6.61 8.33 -12.50
N ALA A 16 -5.95 7.16 -12.59
CA ALA A 16 -6.15 6.06 -11.65
C ALA A 16 -5.74 6.45 -10.22
N ILE A 17 -4.60 7.11 -10.04
CA ILE A 17 -4.11 7.60 -8.74
C ILE A 17 -5.09 8.62 -8.14
N LEU A 18 -5.59 9.56 -8.94
CA LEU A 18 -6.60 10.52 -8.47
C LEU A 18 -7.90 9.80 -8.09
N HIS A 19 -8.37 8.85 -8.90
CA HIS A 19 -9.58 8.11 -8.59
C HIS A 19 -9.47 7.33 -7.27
N THR A 20 -8.35 6.62 -7.05
CA THR A 20 -8.13 5.87 -5.81
C THR A 20 -7.90 6.77 -4.60
N GLY A 21 -7.24 7.92 -4.78
CA GLY A 21 -7.03 8.91 -3.71
C GLY A 21 -8.28 9.74 -3.37
N LEU A 22 -9.20 9.94 -4.32
CA LEU A 22 -10.50 10.58 -4.07
C LEU A 22 -11.49 9.62 -3.39
N THR A 23 -11.37 8.32 -3.65
CA THR A 23 -12.09 7.26 -2.94
C THR A 23 -11.32 6.76 -1.71
N ASP A 24 -11.87 5.81 -0.97
CA ASP A 24 -11.15 5.14 0.14
C ASP A 24 -10.34 3.93 -0.35
N LEU A 25 -10.25 3.70 -1.66
CA LEU A 25 -9.50 2.57 -2.22
C LEU A 25 -8.01 2.68 -1.94
N TYR A 26 -7.45 3.90 -1.84
CA TYR A 26 -6.04 4.07 -1.49
C TYR A 26 -5.69 3.51 -0.10
N LEU A 27 -6.64 3.45 0.84
CA LEU A 27 -6.42 2.89 2.19
C LEU A 27 -6.09 1.39 2.16
N ARG A 28 -6.28 0.69 1.03
CA ARG A 28 -5.83 -0.69 0.85
C ARG A 28 -4.32 -0.80 0.58
N TYR A 29 -3.68 0.31 0.25
CA TYR A 29 -2.31 0.32 -0.29
C TYR A 29 -1.40 1.36 0.33
N VAL A 30 -1.92 2.47 0.82
CA VAL A 30 -1.14 3.63 1.25
C VAL A 30 -1.68 4.14 2.58
N LYS A 31 -0.77 4.58 3.46
CA LYS A 31 -1.09 5.17 4.76
C LYS A 31 -2.05 6.36 4.62
N ALA A 32 -3.03 6.51 5.52
CA ALA A 32 -4.06 7.54 5.41
C ALA A 32 -3.47 8.96 5.29
N GLY A 33 -2.42 9.24 6.06
CA GLY A 33 -1.74 10.55 6.07
C GLY A 33 -1.06 10.96 4.76
N LEU A 34 -0.80 10.04 3.83
CA LEU A 34 -0.13 10.33 2.55
C LEU A 34 -1.10 10.67 1.40
N ARG A 35 -2.41 10.70 1.68
CA ARG A 35 -3.44 11.11 0.71
C ARG A 35 -3.13 12.41 -0.04
N PRO A 36 -2.73 13.54 0.60
CA PRO A 36 -2.47 14.78 -0.14
C PRO A 36 -1.29 14.66 -1.11
N LEU A 37 -0.24 13.94 -0.73
CA LEU A 37 0.93 13.69 -1.59
C LEU A 37 0.54 12.80 -2.78
N LEU A 38 -0.31 11.79 -2.54
CA LEU A 38 -0.84 10.92 -3.58
C LEU A 38 -1.67 11.69 -4.61
N LEU A 39 -2.55 12.58 -4.14
CA LEU A 39 -3.34 13.46 -5.02
C LEU A 39 -2.45 14.41 -5.81
N ALA A 40 -1.46 15.03 -5.16
CA ALA A 40 -0.50 15.92 -5.83
C ALA A 40 0.28 15.18 -6.94
N ALA A 41 0.76 13.96 -6.67
CA ALA A 41 1.43 13.13 -7.67
C ALA A 41 0.51 12.82 -8.87
N GLY A 42 -0.75 12.48 -8.61
CA GLY A 42 -1.76 12.27 -9.67
C GLY A 42 -1.94 13.51 -10.56
N VAL A 43 -2.05 14.71 -9.95
CA VAL A 43 -2.15 15.98 -10.69
C VAL A 43 -0.90 16.24 -11.54
N VAL A 44 0.30 16.02 -11.00
CA VAL A 44 1.55 16.23 -11.72
C VAL A 44 1.66 15.30 -12.94
N LEU A 45 1.27 14.03 -12.81
CA LEU A 45 1.27 13.08 -13.93
C LEU A 45 0.32 13.51 -15.04
N ILE A 46 -0.89 13.96 -14.70
CA ILE A 46 -1.86 14.47 -15.67
C ILE A 46 -1.35 15.74 -16.33
N ALA A 47 -0.81 16.69 -15.56
CA ALA A 47 -0.24 17.92 -16.10
C ALA A 47 0.90 17.63 -17.08
N THR A 48 1.76 16.66 -16.75
CA THR A 48 2.87 16.22 -17.63
C THR A 48 2.35 15.57 -18.92
N ALA A 49 1.29 14.76 -18.82
CA ALA A 49 0.63 14.16 -19.99
C ALA A 49 0.06 15.24 -20.92
N VAL A 50 -0.67 16.22 -20.36
CA VAL A 50 -1.25 17.34 -21.12
C VAL A 50 -0.15 18.19 -21.76
N ALA A 51 0.91 18.51 -21.04
CA ALA A 51 2.05 19.27 -21.57
C ALA A 51 2.71 18.52 -22.74
N THR A 52 2.89 17.20 -22.63
CA THR A 52 3.49 16.38 -23.69
C THR A 52 2.70 16.47 -25.00
N VAL A 53 1.37 16.35 -24.93
CA VAL A 53 0.49 16.49 -26.11
C VAL A 53 0.51 17.91 -26.67
N TRP A 54 0.51 18.91 -25.78
CA TRP A 54 0.53 20.31 -26.17
C TRP A 54 1.82 20.72 -26.92
N TYR A 55 2.98 20.27 -26.45
CA TYR A 55 4.26 20.54 -27.11
C TYR A 55 4.37 19.84 -28.46
N ASP A 56 3.86 18.61 -28.58
CA ASP A 56 3.83 17.88 -29.85
C ASP A 56 2.96 18.61 -30.88
N TYR A 57 1.77 19.06 -30.48
CA TYR A 57 0.88 19.85 -31.32
C TYR A 57 1.49 21.19 -31.76
N ARG A 58 2.23 21.87 -30.87
CA ARG A 58 2.92 23.14 -31.20
C ARG A 58 4.13 22.95 -32.11
N GLY A 59 4.87 21.85 -31.98
CA GLY A 59 6.03 21.55 -32.83
C GLY A 59 5.64 21.32 -34.30
N VAL A 60 4.58 20.55 -34.54
CA VAL A 60 4.05 20.29 -35.90
C VAL A 60 3.53 21.57 -36.57
N ARG A 61 3.05 22.54 -35.79
CA ARG A 61 2.55 23.82 -36.29
C ARG A 61 3.66 24.82 -36.67
N ALA A 62 4.89 24.61 -36.19
CA ALA A 62 6.05 25.44 -36.56
C ALA A 62 6.72 24.97 -37.86
N GLU A 63 6.76 23.66 -38.12
CA GLU A 63 7.29 23.12 -39.39
C GLU A 63 6.37 23.35 -40.58
N SER A 64 5.05 23.42 -40.37
CA SER A 64 4.06 23.66 -41.43
C SER A 64 3.98 25.11 -41.94
N VAL A 65 4.71 26.06 -41.33
CA VAL A 65 4.77 27.46 -41.78
C VAL A 65 6.02 27.75 -42.63
N THR A 66 6.94 26.78 -42.80
CA THR A 66 8.21 26.99 -43.52
C THR A 66 8.34 26.13 -44.78
N GLY A 67 7.25 25.93 -45.54
CA GLY A 67 7.27 25.12 -46.77
C GLY A 67 6.30 25.64 -47.82
N THR A 68 6.58 26.78 -48.43
CA THR A 68 5.89 27.27 -49.64
C THR A 68 6.93 27.71 -50.68
N GLU A 69 7.29 26.75 -51.56
CA GLU A 69 7.53 26.86 -53.04
C GLU A 69 8.69 27.75 -53.60
N PRO A 70 9.05 27.71 -54.92
CA PRO A 70 9.60 26.61 -55.75
C PRO A 70 10.79 27.03 -56.70
N GLY A 71 11.43 26.07 -57.40
CA GLY A 71 12.30 26.27 -58.61
C GLY A 71 13.83 26.20 -58.38
N THR A 72 14.75 25.82 -59.28
CA THR A 72 14.78 25.33 -60.68
C THR A 72 16.22 24.83 -60.97
N GLU A 73 16.34 23.65 -61.61
CA GLU A 73 17.38 23.07 -62.51
C GLU A 73 18.93 23.23 -62.33
N SER A 74 19.58 22.05 -62.28
CA SER A 74 20.78 21.53 -63.00
C SER A 74 22.12 22.28 -63.08
N VAL A 75 23.24 21.62 -62.70
CA VAL A 75 24.45 21.37 -63.53
C VAL A 75 25.22 20.13 -62.99
N THR A 76 25.79 19.37 -63.93
CA THR A 76 26.56 18.11 -63.86
C THR A 76 28.01 18.24 -63.35
N GLY A 77 28.58 17.18 -62.77
CA GLY A 77 30.01 17.07 -62.43
C GLY A 77 30.38 15.74 -61.75
N VAL A 78 31.50 15.13 -62.14
CA VAL A 78 31.85 13.70 -62.02
C VAL A 78 32.73 13.37 -60.78
N GLU A 79 32.62 12.12 -60.33
CA GLU A 79 33.56 11.28 -59.55
C GLU A 79 33.69 11.32 -58.02
N SER A 80 33.17 10.25 -57.41
CA SER A 80 33.82 9.31 -56.49
C SER A 80 34.65 9.84 -55.30
N GLY A 81 33.95 10.01 -54.19
CA GLY A 81 34.47 9.83 -52.83
C GLY A 81 33.36 9.27 -51.96
N ALA A 82 33.35 7.96 -51.72
CA ALA A 82 32.31 7.28 -50.95
C ALA A 82 32.27 7.78 -49.50
N VAL A 83 31.31 8.65 -49.19
CA VAL A 83 30.74 8.80 -47.85
C VAL A 83 29.35 8.20 -47.94
N THR A 84 29.25 6.92 -47.59
CA THR A 84 27.95 6.27 -47.39
C THR A 84 27.20 7.02 -46.31
N GLY A 85 26.14 7.72 -46.73
CA GLY A 85 25.28 8.48 -45.86
C GLY A 85 24.78 7.62 -44.71
N THR A 86 25.06 8.08 -43.49
CA THR A 86 24.28 7.72 -42.31
C THR A 86 22.90 8.36 -42.48
N GLY A 87 22.05 7.71 -43.27
CA GLY A 87 20.63 8.01 -43.28
C GLY A 87 20.11 7.89 -41.85
N PRO A 88 19.21 8.77 -41.39
CA PRO A 88 18.66 8.68 -40.05
C PRO A 88 17.96 7.33 -39.92
N HIS A 89 18.56 6.42 -39.14
CA HIS A 89 17.91 5.17 -38.79
C HIS A 89 16.69 5.51 -37.92
N THR A 90 15.53 5.67 -38.55
CA THR A 90 14.24 5.70 -37.85
C THR A 90 14.02 4.33 -37.22
N HIS A 91 14.41 4.18 -35.95
CA HIS A 91 14.10 3.01 -35.15
C HIS A 91 12.58 2.88 -35.04
N ARG A 92 12.01 1.91 -35.75
CA ARG A 92 10.60 1.56 -35.65
C ARG A 92 10.37 1.00 -34.26
N GLU A 93 9.72 1.78 -33.41
CA GLU A 93 9.56 1.41 -32.01
C GLU A 93 8.73 0.12 -31.85
N PRO A 94 9.13 -0.80 -30.97
CA PRO A 94 8.42 -2.06 -30.80
C PRO A 94 7.02 -1.83 -30.22
N ARG A 95 6.00 -2.24 -30.97
CA ARG A 95 4.59 -2.25 -30.54
C ARG A 95 4.34 -3.03 -29.25
N VAL A 96 5.31 -3.87 -28.85
CA VAL A 96 5.36 -4.62 -27.59
C VAL A 96 5.31 -3.69 -26.37
N ALA A 97 5.73 -2.43 -26.48
CA ALA A 97 5.61 -1.46 -25.38
C ALA A 97 4.16 -1.25 -24.90
N TRP A 98 3.15 -1.51 -25.74
CA TRP A 98 1.74 -1.48 -25.34
C TRP A 98 1.37 -2.59 -24.35
N LEU A 99 2.15 -3.67 -24.25
CA LEU A 99 1.94 -4.69 -23.23
C LEU A 99 2.15 -4.15 -21.80
N LEU A 100 2.84 -3.02 -21.63
CA LEU A 100 2.96 -2.34 -20.33
C LEU A 100 1.64 -1.73 -19.84
N VAL A 101 0.66 -1.53 -20.73
CA VAL A 101 -0.69 -1.08 -20.34
C VAL A 101 -1.50 -2.22 -19.71
N LEU A 102 -1.20 -3.47 -20.08
CA LEU A 102 -1.91 -4.64 -19.56
C LEU A 102 -1.80 -4.81 -18.04
N PRO A 103 -0.60 -4.80 -17.40
CA PRO A 103 -0.51 -4.87 -15.94
C PRO A 103 -1.16 -3.67 -15.25
N LEU A 104 -1.12 -2.48 -15.85
CA LEU A 104 -1.81 -1.29 -15.32
C LEU A 104 -3.34 -1.49 -15.33
N LEU A 105 -3.90 -1.96 -16.46
CA LEU A 105 -5.33 -2.29 -16.58
C LEU A 105 -5.74 -3.40 -15.62
N ALA A 106 -4.91 -4.44 -15.47
CA ALA A 106 -5.17 -5.53 -14.53
C ALA A 106 -5.27 -5.01 -13.09
N LEU A 107 -4.37 -4.11 -12.67
CA LEU A 107 -4.41 -3.50 -11.34
C LEU A 107 -5.66 -2.64 -11.13
N VAL A 108 -6.07 -1.86 -12.15
CA VAL A 108 -7.27 -1.02 -12.08
C VAL A 108 -8.55 -1.84 -12.03
N LEU A 109 -8.63 -2.96 -12.78
CA LEU A 109 -9.84 -3.76 -12.91
C LEU A 109 -10.02 -4.81 -11.81
N VAL A 110 -8.93 -5.35 -11.26
CA VAL A 110 -8.99 -6.46 -10.29
C VAL A 110 -8.83 -5.98 -8.84
N ALA A 111 -8.17 -4.83 -8.61
CA ALA A 111 -7.96 -4.17 -7.31
C ALA A 111 -7.88 -5.16 -6.12
N PRO A 112 -6.72 -5.79 -5.86
CA PRO A 112 -6.58 -6.78 -4.80
C PRO A 112 -7.04 -6.24 -3.44
N PRO A 113 -7.62 -7.08 -2.57
CA PRO A 113 -8.03 -6.67 -1.23
C PRO A 113 -6.82 -6.20 -0.41
N ALA A 114 -7.10 -5.50 0.69
CA ALA A 114 -6.06 -5.15 1.67
C ALA A 114 -5.37 -6.42 2.20
N LEU A 115 -4.15 -6.24 2.73
CA LEU A 115 -3.36 -7.32 3.30
C LEU A 115 -4.14 -8.08 4.38
N GLY A 116 -4.14 -9.40 4.27
CA GLY A 116 -4.95 -10.29 5.09
C GLY A 116 -4.15 -11.18 6.05
N SER A 117 -4.84 -12.17 6.59
CA SER A 117 -4.34 -13.18 7.52
C SER A 117 -3.18 -13.99 6.93
N TYR A 118 -3.21 -14.27 5.62
CA TYR A 118 -2.12 -14.96 4.93
C TYR A 118 -0.78 -14.22 5.04
N SER A 119 -0.78 -12.92 4.72
CA SER A 119 0.41 -12.07 4.83
C SER A 119 0.87 -11.92 6.29
N ALA A 120 -0.08 -11.87 7.22
CA ALA A 120 0.21 -11.82 8.65
C ALA A 120 0.95 -13.07 9.13
N MET A 121 0.58 -14.26 8.65
CA MET A 121 1.23 -15.50 9.07
C MET A 121 2.59 -15.72 8.39
N ARG A 122 2.84 -15.08 7.24
CA ARG A 122 4.13 -15.15 6.53
C ARG A 122 5.16 -14.09 6.96
N THR A 123 4.73 -13.09 7.71
CA THR A 123 5.60 -12.00 8.21
C THR A 123 5.67 -12.10 9.72
N GLY A 124 6.85 -11.90 10.30
CA GLY A 124 7.00 -11.92 11.76
C GLY A 124 6.31 -10.74 12.42
N THR A 125 5.83 -10.92 13.65
CA THR A 125 5.25 -9.86 14.46
C THR A 125 6.28 -8.73 14.63
N ALA A 126 5.87 -7.50 14.38
CA ALA A 126 6.71 -6.32 14.51
C ALA A 126 6.21 -5.48 15.67
N LEU A 127 6.65 -5.85 16.87
CA LEU A 127 6.40 -5.06 18.06
C LEU A 127 7.63 -4.23 18.39
N GLN A 128 7.45 -2.92 18.52
CA GLN A 128 8.51 -2.02 18.96
C GLN A 128 8.39 -1.74 20.46
N GLU A 129 9.52 -1.80 21.14
CA GLU A 129 9.65 -1.30 22.50
C GLU A 129 9.56 0.23 22.47
N GLN A 130 8.75 0.80 23.35
CA GLN A 130 8.61 2.26 23.48
C GLN A 130 9.65 2.77 24.48
N PRO A 131 10.69 3.50 24.04
CA PRO A 131 11.76 3.94 24.94
C PRO A 131 11.28 4.94 26.00
N TRP A 132 10.20 5.67 25.69
CA TRP A 132 9.65 6.75 26.50
C TRP A 132 8.54 6.29 27.45
N GLY A 133 8.24 4.98 27.46
CA GLY A 133 7.09 4.42 28.18
C GLY A 133 5.76 4.63 27.46
N PHE A 134 4.68 4.18 28.12
CA PHE A 134 3.32 4.23 27.60
C PHE A 134 2.51 5.32 28.31
N GLU A 135 1.65 6.03 27.56
CA GLU A 135 0.73 7.03 28.12
C GLU A 135 -0.21 6.41 29.18
N ASP A 136 -0.67 7.21 30.14
CA ASP A 136 -1.68 6.76 31.09
C ASP A 136 -3.00 6.45 30.38
N LEU A 137 -3.63 5.35 30.79
CA LEU A 137 -4.90 4.97 30.21
C LEU A 137 -6.05 5.77 30.83
N PRO A 138 -7.09 6.11 30.06
CA PRO A 138 -8.27 6.79 30.58
C PRO A 138 -8.87 6.05 31.79
N PRO A 139 -9.46 6.74 32.77
CA PRO A 139 -10.08 6.08 33.92
C PRO A 139 -11.28 5.22 33.48
N GLY A 140 -11.50 4.10 34.19
CA GLY A 140 -12.65 3.22 33.99
C GLY A 140 -12.32 1.72 33.96
N ASN A 141 -13.33 0.86 33.99
CA ASN A 141 -13.12 -0.59 34.05
C ASN A 141 -12.92 -1.25 32.68
N THR A 142 -13.34 -0.59 31.61
CA THR A 142 -13.19 -1.08 30.23
C THR A 142 -12.48 -0.04 29.38
N VAL A 143 -11.38 -0.43 28.75
CA VAL A 143 -10.56 0.44 27.89
C VAL A 143 -10.68 -0.03 26.47
N ARG A 144 -10.89 0.90 25.55
CA ARG A 144 -10.67 0.61 24.13
C ARG A 144 -9.21 0.90 23.80
N LEU A 145 -8.49 -0.10 23.34
CA LEU A 145 -7.09 0.00 22.94
C LEU A 145 -6.90 -0.50 21.51
N SER A 146 -5.98 0.13 20.79
CA SER A 146 -5.46 -0.45 19.56
C SER A 146 -4.80 -1.79 19.89
N LEU A 147 -4.76 -2.70 18.92
CA LEU A 147 -4.13 -4.00 19.12
C LEU A 147 -2.62 -3.84 19.40
N VAL A 148 -2.03 -2.84 18.75
CA VAL A 148 -0.61 -2.47 18.83
C VAL A 148 -0.27 -1.95 20.23
N ASP A 149 -1.07 -1.04 20.79
CA ASP A 149 -0.90 -0.53 22.17
C ASP A 149 -1.04 -1.63 23.22
N TYR A 150 -2.06 -2.49 23.07
CA TYR A 150 -2.24 -3.62 23.98
C TYR A 150 -1.03 -4.56 23.92
N ALA A 151 -0.57 -4.92 22.72
CA ALA A 151 0.56 -5.80 22.53
C ALA A 151 1.85 -5.20 23.14
N GLY A 152 2.10 -3.90 22.91
CA GLY A 152 3.25 -3.18 23.46
C GLY A 152 3.25 -3.23 24.99
N ARG A 153 2.14 -2.85 25.61
CA ARG A 153 1.99 -2.84 27.08
C ARG A 153 2.10 -4.25 27.68
N ALA A 154 1.52 -5.25 27.02
CA ALA A 154 1.57 -6.62 27.49
C ALA A 154 2.98 -7.24 27.38
N ALA A 155 3.74 -6.88 26.34
CA ALA A 155 5.09 -7.39 26.13
C ALA A 155 6.15 -6.66 26.97
N TYR A 156 6.14 -5.32 26.99
CA TYR A 156 7.23 -4.50 27.53
C TYR A 156 6.90 -3.82 28.87
N ASP A 157 5.64 -3.41 29.10
CA ASP A 157 5.20 -2.86 30.40
C ASP A 157 4.77 -3.97 31.39
N HIS A 158 4.87 -5.24 30.96
CA HIS A 158 4.45 -6.41 31.73
C HIS A 158 3.00 -6.30 32.26
N GLY A 159 2.15 -5.57 31.54
CA GLY A 159 0.75 -5.39 31.89
C GLY A 159 0.48 -4.50 33.10
N ARG A 160 1.46 -3.79 33.67
CA ARG A 160 1.25 -2.91 34.84
C ARG A 160 0.13 -1.90 34.63
N SER A 161 0.08 -1.29 33.44
CA SER A 161 -1.01 -0.37 33.06
C SER A 161 -2.36 -1.05 32.71
N LEU A 162 -2.39 -2.39 32.65
CA LEU A 162 -3.53 -3.18 32.21
C LEU A 162 -4.18 -4.02 33.32
N GLU A 163 -3.58 -4.07 34.52
CA GLU A 163 -4.08 -4.86 35.65
C GLU A 163 -5.51 -4.47 36.03
N ASP A 164 -6.34 -5.48 36.32
CA ASP A 164 -7.75 -5.35 36.69
C ASP A 164 -8.67 -4.63 35.69
N ARG A 165 -8.21 -4.42 34.44
CA ARG A 165 -9.00 -3.76 33.40
C ARG A 165 -9.49 -4.75 32.35
N ARG A 166 -10.68 -4.47 31.81
CA ARG A 166 -11.16 -5.11 30.59
C ARG A 166 -10.64 -4.35 29.38
N ILE A 167 -9.88 -5.03 28.54
CA ILE A 167 -9.39 -4.50 27.28
C ILE A 167 -10.37 -4.88 26.18
N ARG A 168 -10.87 -3.88 25.45
CA ARG A 168 -11.60 -4.06 24.20
C ARG A 168 -10.68 -3.67 23.05
N THR A 169 -10.43 -4.62 22.14
CA THR A 169 -9.63 -4.39 20.95
C THR A 169 -10.22 -5.15 19.77
N ALA A 170 -9.85 -4.75 18.55
CA ALA A 170 -10.34 -5.37 17.33
C ALA A 170 -9.18 -5.64 16.38
N GLY A 171 -9.28 -6.72 15.62
CA GLY A 171 -8.31 -7.06 14.59
C GLY A 171 -8.82 -8.13 13.65
N LEU A 172 -7.99 -8.42 12.67
CA LEU A 172 -8.20 -9.49 11.72
C LEU A 172 -7.86 -10.83 12.36
N VAL A 173 -8.72 -11.83 12.18
CA VAL A 173 -8.49 -13.20 12.64
C VAL A 173 -7.46 -13.86 11.74
N ALA A 174 -6.43 -14.42 12.36
CA ALA A 174 -5.47 -15.32 11.73
C ALA A 174 -5.31 -16.58 12.59
N VAL A 175 -4.88 -17.67 11.97
CA VAL A 175 -4.68 -18.96 12.65
C VAL A 175 -3.28 -19.44 12.31
N GLY A 176 -2.48 -19.75 13.34
CA GLY A 176 -1.16 -20.32 13.16
C GLY A 176 -1.22 -21.75 12.62
N ASP A 177 -0.08 -22.26 12.15
CA ASP A 177 0.04 -23.64 11.64
C ASP A 177 -0.29 -24.69 12.72
N ASP A 178 -0.12 -24.32 13.99
CA ASP A 178 -0.45 -25.11 15.18
C ASP A 178 -1.93 -24.99 15.62
N GLY A 179 -2.75 -24.24 14.87
CA GLY A 179 -4.13 -23.96 15.21
C GLY A 179 -4.32 -22.85 16.24
N THR A 180 -3.24 -22.19 16.69
CA THR A 180 -3.33 -21.10 17.66
C THR A 180 -4.08 -19.91 17.04
N PRO A 181 -5.14 -19.40 17.70
CA PRO A 181 -5.88 -18.26 17.20
C PRO A 181 -5.15 -16.96 17.52
N TYR A 182 -4.89 -16.17 16.49
CA TYR A 182 -4.29 -14.85 16.58
C TYR A 182 -5.30 -13.78 16.16
N LEU A 183 -5.22 -12.64 16.84
CA LEU A 183 -5.80 -11.38 16.39
C LEU A 183 -4.66 -10.50 15.88
N VAL A 184 -4.84 -9.91 14.70
CA VAL A 184 -3.77 -9.19 14.01
C VAL A 184 -4.23 -7.82 13.55
N ARG A 185 -3.36 -6.82 13.68
CA ARG A 185 -3.45 -5.55 12.96
C ARG A 185 -2.17 -5.35 12.16
N MET A 186 -2.31 -4.90 10.92
CA MET A 186 -1.18 -4.55 10.07
C MET A 186 -0.86 -3.07 10.26
N ALA A 187 0.40 -2.70 10.44
CA ALA A 187 0.83 -1.31 10.51
C ALA A 187 1.64 -0.93 9.26
N LEU A 188 1.41 0.30 8.76
CA LEU A 188 2.06 0.84 7.57
C LEU A 188 3.04 1.96 7.95
N SER A 189 4.20 1.98 7.31
CA SER A 189 5.08 3.16 7.34
C SER A 189 4.70 4.13 6.22
N CYS A 190 4.65 3.65 4.97
CA CYS A 190 4.24 4.42 3.81
C CYS A 190 3.29 3.67 2.86
N CYS A 191 3.43 2.34 2.70
CA CYS A 191 2.60 1.58 1.77
C CYS A 191 2.51 0.08 2.10
N ALA A 192 1.57 -0.63 1.50
CA ALA A 192 1.34 -2.06 1.71
C ALA A 192 2.59 -2.94 1.57
N ALA A 193 3.59 -2.51 0.80
CA ALA A 193 4.85 -3.23 0.66
C ALA A 193 5.70 -3.24 1.94
N ASP A 194 5.55 -2.25 2.82
CA ASP A 194 6.22 -2.17 4.11
C ASP A 194 5.36 -2.63 5.30
N ALA A 195 4.14 -3.11 5.03
CA ALA A 195 3.22 -3.48 6.08
C ALA A 195 3.82 -4.58 6.97
N GLN A 196 3.74 -4.37 8.28
CA GLN A 196 4.18 -5.35 9.27
C GLN A 196 3.03 -5.70 10.22
N PRO A 197 2.83 -6.99 10.56
CA PRO A 197 1.77 -7.39 11.47
C PRO A 197 2.19 -7.17 12.92
N VAL A 198 1.24 -6.73 13.75
CA VAL A 198 1.29 -6.95 15.20
C VAL A 198 0.30 -8.04 15.55
N LYS A 199 0.79 -9.10 16.20
CA LYS A 199 0.00 -10.28 16.55
C LYS A 199 -0.23 -10.33 18.06
N ILE A 200 -1.44 -10.69 18.46
CA ILE A 200 -1.73 -11.14 19.82
C ILE A 200 -2.41 -12.51 19.77
N GLY A 201 -2.02 -13.40 20.67
CA GLY A 201 -2.67 -14.69 20.83
C GLY A 201 -3.98 -14.55 21.59
N LEU A 202 -4.97 -15.37 21.28
CA LEU A 202 -6.23 -15.42 22.01
C LEU A 202 -6.28 -16.68 22.89
N THR A 203 -6.67 -16.51 24.15
CA THR A 203 -7.06 -17.63 25.04
C THR A 203 -8.47 -17.39 25.60
N GLY A 204 -9.04 -18.40 26.25
CA GLY A 204 -10.35 -18.26 26.89
C GLY A 204 -11.51 -18.46 25.92
N ARG A 205 -12.51 -17.58 25.96
CA ARG A 205 -13.77 -17.73 25.24
C ARG A 205 -13.71 -17.14 23.82
N THR A 206 -13.08 -17.87 22.91
CA THR A 206 -13.13 -17.56 21.47
C THR A 206 -14.28 -18.31 20.79
N PRO A 207 -14.80 -17.83 19.64
CA PRO A 207 -15.78 -18.58 18.84
C PRO A 207 -15.24 -19.98 18.47
N PRO A 208 -16.09 -21.01 18.42
CA PRO A 208 -15.65 -22.38 18.11
C PRO A 208 -15.17 -22.53 16.66
N VAL A 209 -15.63 -21.66 15.76
CA VAL A 209 -15.18 -21.60 14.37
C VAL A 209 -14.64 -20.20 14.11
N LEU A 210 -13.32 -20.12 13.93
CA LEU A 210 -12.62 -18.90 13.53
C LEU A 210 -12.41 -18.94 12.02
N ARG A 211 -12.91 -17.92 11.32
CA ARG A 211 -12.70 -17.76 9.89
C ARG A 211 -11.55 -16.78 9.67
N PRO A 212 -10.44 -17.20 9.05
CA PRO A 212 -9.40 -16.26 8.63
C PRO A 212 -10.00 -15.13 7.77
N ASP A 213 -9.33 -13.98 7.79
CA ASP A 213 -9.74 -12.77 7.06
C ASP A 213 -11.07 -12.14 7.53
N THR A 214 -11.58 -12.54 8.70
CA THR A 214 -12.72 -11.87 9.35
C THR A 214 -12.27 -10.95 10.47
N TRP A 215 -13.02 -9.87 10.69
CA TRP A 215 -12.76 -8.93 11.77
C TRP A 215 -13.48 -9.35 13.03
N LEU A 216 -12.75 -9.37 14.14
CA LEU A 216 -13.25 -9.78 15.45
C LEU A 216 -12.94 -8.68 16.46
N GLU A 217 -13.97 -8.19 17.14
CA GLU A 217 -13.81 -7.39 18.36
C GLU A 217 -13.79 -8.35 19.55
N VAL A 218 -12.74 -8.28 20.36
CA VAL A 218 -12.57 -9.08 21.56
C VAL A 218 -12.54 -8.19 22.79
N THR A 219 -13.18 -8.65 23.86
CA THR A 219 -13.06 -8.06 25.19
C THR A 219 -12.46 -9.11 26.12
N GLY A 220 -11.39 -8.74 26.82
CA GLY A 220 -10.64 -9.67 27.66
C GLY A 220 -9.85 -8.98 28.75
N THR A 221 -9.00 -9.75 29.42
CA THR A 221 -8.10 -9.29 30.48
C THR A 221 -6.67 -9.66 30.15
N TYR A 222 -5.73 -8.90 30.70
CA TYR A 222 -4.31 -9.18 30.55
C TYR A 222 -3.94 -10.57 31.09
N THR A 223 -2.96 -11.21 30.45
CA THR A 223 -2.32 -12.43 30.94
C THR A 223 -0.81 -12.37 30.67
N ALA A 224 -0.02 -12.94 31.57
CA ALA A 224 1.43 -13.05 31.38
C ALA A 224 1.84 -14.07 30.30
N LYS A 225 0.88 -14.81 29.72
CA LYS A 225 1.15 -15.77 28.65
C LYS A 225 1.67 -15.03 27.41
N ARG A 226 2.80 -15.51 26.89
CA ARG A 226 3.44 -15.05 25.65
C ARG A 226 4.07 -16.22 24.91
N THR A 227 4.24 -16.08 23.60
CA THR A 227 4.99 -17.02 22.76
C THR A 227 5.98 -16.26 21.87
N ARG A 228 6.84 -17.00 21.16
CA ARG A 228 7.67 -16.46 20.10
C ARG A 228 7.02 -16.69 18.75
N ASP A 229 7.11 -15.68 17.90
CA ASP A 229 6.69 -15.79 16.51
C ASP A 229 7.62 -16.76 15.76
N PRO A 230 7.10 -17.76 15.05
CA PRO A 230 7.94 -18.72 14.32
C PRO A 230 8.73 -18.11 13.16
N VAL A 231 8.39 -16.90 12.70
CA VAL A 231 9.06 -16.25 11.56
C VAL A 231 10.29 -15.44 11.98
N ASN A 232 10.24 -14.74 13.12
CA ASN A 232 11.28 -13.80 13.53
C ASN A 232 11.60 -13.82 15.04
N ASP A 233 11.11 -14.80 15.80
CA ASP A 233 11.25 -14.91 17.25
C ASP A 233 10.69 -13.73 18.08
N GLY A 234 9.90 -12.86 17.43
CA GLY A 234 9.25 -11.71 18.06
C GLY A 234 8.27 -12.12 19.14
N ILE A 235 8.05 -11.25 20.13
CA ILE A 235 7.16 -11.54 21.26
C ILE A 235 5.71 -11.41 20.81
N ILE A 236 4.92 -12.46 21.03
CA ILE A 236 3.46 -12.46 20.84
C ILE A 236 2.81 -12.60 22.22
N PRO A 237 2.27 -11.52 22.81
CA PRO A 237 1.51 -11.61 24.05
C PRO A 237 0.11 -12.20 23.80
N PHE A 238 -0.50 -12.76 24.83
CA PHE A 238 -1.88 -13.27 24.75
C PHE A 238 -2.87 -12.36 25.45
N LEU A 239 -4.13 -12.41 25.04
CA LEU A 239 -5.27 -11.82 25.72
C LEU A 239 -6.22 -12.92 26.20
N ALA A 240 -6.60 -12.89 27.47
CA ALA A 240 -7.60 -13.79 28.03
C ALA A 240 -9.01 -13.28 27.68
N VAL A 241 -9.57 -13.80 26.60
CA VAL A 241 -10.85 -13.37 26.02
C VAL A 241 -12.02 -13.82 26.89
N THR A 242 -12.90 -12.87 27.20
CA THR A 242 -14.16 -13.09 27.92
C THR A 242 -15.37 -13.00 27.01
N GLU A 243 -15.29 -12.20 25.95
CA GLU A 243 -16.31 -11.98 24.95
C GLU A 243 -15.65 -11.72 23.59
N ALA A 244 -16.22 -12.29 22.52
CA ALA A 244 -15.74 -12.10 21.15
C ALA A 244 -16.93 -11.95 20.20
N LYS A 245 -16.90 -10.92 19.34
CA LYS A 245 -17.99 -10.58 18.43
C LYS A 245 -17.45 -10.27 17.03
N PRO A 246 -17.96 -10.92 15.97
CA PRO A 246 -17.63 -10.52 14.61
C PRO A 246 -18.09 -9.08 14.35
N VAL A 247 -17.25 -8.31 13.67
CA VAL A 247 -17.54 -6.93 13.26
C VAL A 247 -17.23 -6.75 11.77
N SER A 248 -17.76 -5.70 11.16
CA SER A 248 -17.35 -5.32 9.80
C SER A 248 -15.91 -4.82 9.79
N ALA A 249 -15.23 -4.98 8.65
CA ALA A 249 -13.92 -4.37 8.47
C ALA A 249 -14.00 -2.85 8.72
N PRO A 250 -13.05 -2.28 9.48
CA PRO A 250 -12.96 -0.84 9.64
C PRO A 250 -12.65 -0.19 8.29
N ARG A 251 -13.01 1.09 8.17
CA ARG A 251 -12.73 1.90 6.98
C ARG A 251 -11.23 1.90 6.63
N ASP A 252 -10.39 2.00 7.66
CA ASP A 252 -8.96 1.81 7.57
C ASP A 252 -8.57 0.45 8.17
N PRO A 253 -8.20 -0.54 7.34
CA PRO A 253 -7.82 -1.87 7.81
C PRO A 253 -6.47 -1.88 8.54
N TYR A 254 -5.68 -0.82 8.43
CA TYR A 254 -4.36 -0.72 9.01
C TYR A 254 -4.37 0.05 10.34
N ASP A 255 -3.36 -0.18 11.16
CA ASP A 255 -3.05 0.67 12.30
C ASP A 255 -2.12 1.80 11.89
N GLU A 256 -2.54 3.02 12.21
CA GLU A 256 -1.81 4.25 11.89
C GLU A 256 -0.66 4.51 12.88
N SER A 257 -0.81 4.00 14.11
CA SER A 257 0.16 4.08 15.20
C SER A 257 1.15 2.92 15.13
N TRP A 258 2.34 3.18 14.59
CA TRP A 258 3.51 2.36 14.87
C TRP A 258 3.95 2.68 16.31
N ASN A 259 3.37 1.99 17.32
CA ASN A 259 3.71 2.15 18.76
C ASN A 259 4.30 3.54 19.12
N GLY A 260 3.58 4.62 18.79
CA GLY A 260 4.06 6.00 18.93
C GLY A 260 3.10 7.00 18.33
#